data_AF-A0A7J5WXV6-F1
#
_entry.id   AF-A0A7J5WXV6-F1
#
_cell.length_a   1.000
_cell.length_b   1.000
_cell.length_c   1.000
_cell.angle_alpha   90.00
_cell.angle_beta   90.00
_cell.angle_gamma   90.00
#
_symmetry.space_group_name_H-M   'P 1'
#
loop_
_entity.id
_entity.type
_entity.pdbx_description
1 polymer ?
#
loop_
_entity_poly.entity_id
_entity_poly.type
_entity_poly.pdbx_seq_one_letter_code
_entity_poly.pdbx_strand_id
1 'polypeptide(L)'
;MSSAHPARHLLRAKDLADVRFAEPLTVDDMAAAAKLSRAHFSRAFTAAFGQSPHSYLQTRRLERAAAMLRSTDRTVADICMSVGLSSVGSFTTSFTRAFGKTPTAYRDSFPPAATYAHVPACVLRVYSRPGPSSRVERPEPSAAPAEQLPKTAHGKKTAAPARP
;
A
#
# COMPACT_ATOMS: atom_id res chain seq x y z
N MET A 1 24.05 9.14 -11.80
CA MET A 1 22.89 8.49 -12.44
C MET A 1 21.65 9.21 -11.96
N SER A 2 21.06 10.09 -12.78
CA SER A 2 19.97 10.98 -12.35
C SER A 2 18.77 10.18 -11.88
N SER A 3 18.49 10.24 -10.58
CA SER A 3 17.20 9.87 -10.01
C SER A 3 16.17 10.90 -10.49
N ALA A 4 15.63 10.70 -11.70
CA ALA A 4 14.45 11.41 -12.13
C ALA A 4 13.31 10.96 -11.21
N HIS A 5 12.89 11.85 -10.32
CA HIS A 5 11.70 11.60 -9.50
C HIS A 5 10.54 11.29 -10.47
N PRO A 6 9.90 10.11 -10.38
CA PRO A 6 8.84 9.77 -11.30
C PRO A 6 7.76 10.84 -11.20
N ALA A 7 7.43 11.44 -12.35
CA ALA A 7 6.48 12.53 -12.37
C ALA A 7 5.12 12.05 -11.82
N ARG A 8 4.42 12.90 -11.06
CA ARG A 8 3.18 12.52 -10.35
C ARG A 8 2.12 11.85 -11.25
N HIS A 9 2.08 12.18 -12.54
CA HIS A 9 1.16 11.57 -13.50
C HIS A 9 1.50 10.10 -13.83
N LEU A 10 2.78 9.73 -13.85
CA LEU A 10 3.21 8.33 -13.99
C LEU A 10 2.90 7.52 -12.74
N LEU A 11 3.05 8.12 -11.55
CA LEU A 11 2.63 7.48 -10.30
C LEU A 11 1.12 7.21 -10.28
N ARG A 12 0.28 8.15 -10.74
CA ARG A 12 -1.17 7.92 -10.87
C ARG A 12 -1.51 6.72 -11.76
N ALA A 13 -0.81 6.57 -12.89
CA ALA A 13 -1.02 5.42 -13.78
C ALA A 13 -0.58 4.10 -13.14
N LYS A 14 0.52 4.12 -12.38
CA LYS A 14 0.97 2.97 -11.60
C LYS A 14 -0.03 2.60 -10.50
N ASP A 15 -0.51 3.59 -9.75
CA ASP A 15 -1.51 3.40 -8.69
C ASP A 15 -2.81 2.81 -9.27
N LEU A 16 -3.22 3.26 -10.45
CA LEU A 16 -4.36 2.69 -11.16
C LEU A 16 -4.15 1.19 -11.45
N ALA A 17 -2.97 0.83 -11.96
CA ALA A 17 -2.62 -0.58 -12.21
C ALA A 17 -2.58 -1.40 -10.92
N ASP A 18 -2.11 -0.83 -9.82
CA ASP A 18 -2.01 -1.50 -8.52
C ASP A 18 -3.37 -1.75 -7.85
N VAL A 19 -4.32 -0.85 -8.06
CA VAL A 19 -5.68 -0.94 -7.51
C VAL A 19 -6.59 -1.78 -8.39
N ARG A 20 -6.53 -1.59 -9.72
CA ARG A 20 -7.46 -2.20 -10.69
C ARG A 20 -6.84 -3.35 -11.49
N PHE A 21 -5.83 -4.03 -10.93
CA PHE A 21 -5.10 -5.09 -11.64
C PHE A 21 -6.00 -6.21 -12.17
N ALA A 22 -7.10 -6.53 -11.47
CA ALA A 22 -8.01 -7.62 -11.82
C ALA A 22 -8.98 -7.28 -12.96
N GLU A 23 -9.16 -6.00 -13.26
CA GLU A 23 -10.03 -5.53 -14.33
C GLU A 23 -9.35 -5.72 -15.70
N PRO A 24 -10.10 -5.66 -16.83
CA PRO A 24 -9.54 -5.68 -18.18
C PRO A 24 -8.82 -4.37 -18.52
N LEU A 25 -7.86 -3.97 -17.68
CA LEU A 25 -7.08 -2.76 -17.79
C LEU A 25 -6.07 -2.87 -18.93
N THR A 26 -6.09 -1.87 -19.82
CA THR A 26 -5.19 -1.78 -20.97
C THR A 26 -4.07 -0.76 -20.74
N VAL A 27 -3.06 -0.77 -21.61
CA VAL A 27 -2.01 0.26 -21.62
C VAL A 27 -2.58 1.63 -21.97
N ASP A 28 -3.67 1.70 -22.75
CA ASP A 28 -4.32 2.95 -23.09
C ASP A 28 -5.03 3.56 -21.88
N ASP A 29 -5.66 2.75 -21.03
CA ASP A 29 -6.27 3.22 -19.79
C ASP A 29 -5.24 3.82 -18.83
N MET A 30 -4.08 3.16 -18.70
CA MET A 30 -2.97 3.66 -17.91
C MET A 30 -2.39 4.97 -18.50
N ALA A 31 -2.26 5.06 -19.82
CA ALA A 31 -1.80 6.26 -20.51
C ALA A 31 -2.79 7.43 -20.33
N ALA A 32 -4.08 7.16 -20.42
CA ALA A 32 -5.15 8.13 -20.20
C ALA A 32 -5.10 8.70 -18.77
N ALA A 33 -4.88 7.85 -17.76
CA ALA A 33 -4.70 8.31 -16.37
C ALA A 33 -3.46 9.19 -16.18
N ALA A 34 -2.41 8.96 -16.97
CA ALA A 34 -1.22 9.81 -17.02
C ALA A 34 -1.40 11.06 -17.90
N LYS A 35 -2.52 11.21 -18.63
CA LYS A 35 -2.77 12.25 -19.64
C LYS A 35 -1.70 12.29 -20.75
N LEU A 36 -1.25 11.12 -21.17
CA LEU A 36 -0.24 10.96 -22.22
C LEU A 36 -0.77 10.09 -23.37
N SER A 37 -0.21 10.27 -24.56
CA SER A 37 -0.42 9.29 -25.64
C SER A 37 0.25 7.96 -25.28
N ARG A 38 -0.29 6.84 -25.78
CA ARG A 38 0.22 5.49 -25.52
C ARG A 38 1.73 5.35 -25.73
N ALA A 39 2.25 5.89 -26.83
CA ALA A 39 3.66 5.80 -27.19
C ALA A 39 4.57 6.61 -26.24
N HIS A 40 4.16 7.84 -25.90
CA HIS A 40 4.92 8.66 -24.95
C HIS A 40 4.87 8.04 -23.55
N PHE A 41 3.67 7.63 -23.11
CA PHE A 41 3.49 6.93 -21.83
C PHE A 41 4.39 5.71 -21.71
N SER A 42 4.42 4.83 -22.72
CA SER A 42 5.21 3.60 -22.66
C SER A 42 6.71 3.87 -22.48
N ARG A 43 7.25 4.87 -23.19
CA ARG A 43 8.66 5.29 -23.05
C ARG A 43 8.93 5.90 -21.67
N ALA A 44 8.11 6.87 -21.26
CA ALA A 44 8.26 7.56 -19.99
C ALA A 44 8.12 6.61 -18.78
N PHE A 45 7.14 5.70 -18.83
CA PHE A 45 6.93 4.69 -17.80
C PHE A 45 8.11 3.73 -17.70
N THR A 46 8.60 3.23 -18.84
CA THR A 46 9.77 2.32 -18.84
C THR A 46 11.02 3.02 -18.32
N ALA A 47 11.26 4.27 -18.72
CA ALA A 47 12.38 5.06 -18.21
C ALA A 47 12.29 5.31 -16.70
N ALA A 48 11.07 5.49 -16.17
CA ALA A 48 10.84 5.77 -14.75
C ALA A 48 10.83 4.51 -13.86
N PHE A 49 10.34 3.37 -14.35
CA PHE A 49 10.10 2.17 -13.54
C PHE A 49 10.89 0.92 -13.98
N GLY A 50 11.69 1.02 -15.04
CA GLY A 50 12.58 -0.05 -15.51
C GLY A 50 11.88 -1.20 -16.24
N GLN A 51 10.56 -1.15 -16.41
CA GLN A 51 9.79 -2.17 -17.14
C GLN A 51 8.63 -1.55 -17.91
N SER A 52 8.19 -2.22 -18.97
CA SER A 52 7.07 -1.74 -19.79
C SER A 52 5.75 -1.76 -19.00
N PRO A 53 4.77 -0.91 -19.33
CA PRO A 53 3.48 -0.90 -18.63
C PRO A 53 2.74 -2.25 -18.65
N HIS A 54 2.80 -2.97 -19.78
CA HIS A 54 2.20 -4.29 -19.91
C HIS A 54 2.91 -5.32 -19.01
N SER A 55 4.25 -5.30 -18.99
CA SER A 55 5.04 -6.18 -18.12
C SER A 55 4.77 -5.88 -16.64
N TYR A 56 4.65 -4.59 -16.28
CA TYR A 56 4.32 -4.18 -14.92
C TYR A 56 2.97 -4.77 -14.50
N LEU A 57 1.91 -4.56 -15.28
CA LEU A 57 0.58 -5.08 -14.97
C LEU A 57 0.59 -6.61 -14.85
N GLN A 58 1.28 -7.31 -15.75
CA GLN A 58 1.41 -8.76 -15.70
C GLN A 58 2.09 -9.21 -14.39
N THR A 59 3.21 -8.59 -14.02
CA THR A 59 3.93 -8.87 -12.78
C THR A 59 3.02 -8.66 -11.57
N ARG A 60 2.27 -7.55 -11.52
CA ARG A 60 1.32 -7.27 -10.43
C ARG A 60 0.23 -8.31 -10.32
N ARG A 61 -0.32 -8.78 -11.44
CA ARG A 61 -1.31 -9.88 -11.45
C ARG A 61 -0.71 -11.18 -10.90
N LEU A 62 0.51 -11.52 -11.30
CA LEU A 62 1.21 -12.72 -10.83
C LEU A 62 1.57 -12.65 -9.33
N GLU A 63 2.00 -11.49 -8.83
CA GLU A 63 2.24 -11.27 -7.40
C GLU A 63 0.96 -11.42 -6.57
N ARG A 64 -0.17 -10.90 -7.07
CA ARG A 64 -1.48 -11.07 -6.44
C ARG A 64 -1.94 -12.53 -6.46
N ALA A 65 -1.70 -13.24 -7.56
CA ALA A 65 -1.98 -14.67 -7.65
C ALA A 65 -1.15 -15.46 -6.63
N ALA A 66 0.15 -15.15 -6.50
CA ALA A 66 1.02 -15.77 -5.50
C ALA A 66 0.51 -15.54 -4.08
N ALA A 67 0.02 -14.34 -3.77
CA ALA A 67 -0.61 -14.06 -2.47
C ALA A 67 -1.85 -14.94 -2.24
N MET A 68 -2.75 -15.04 -3.22
CA MET A 68 -3.95 -15.88 -3.11
C MET A 68 -3.62 -17.37 -2.98
N LEU A 69 -2.57 -17.85 -3.66
CA LEU A 69 -2.10 -19.23 -3.56
C LEU A 69 -1.65 -19.58 -2.14
N ARG A 70 -1.10 -18.62 -1.39
CA ARG A 70 -0.64 -18.82 -0.01
C ARG A 70 -1.75 -18.70 1.02
N SER A 71 -2.75 -17.86 0.77
CA SER A 71 -3.73 -17.46 1.79
C SER A 71 -5.13 -18.00 1.57
N THR A 72 -5.38 -18.76 0.49
CA THR A 72 -6.73 -19.29 0.17
C THR A 72 -6.67 -20.69 -0.43
N ASP A 73 -7.77 -21.43 -0.31
CA ASP A 73 -7.94 -22.77 -0.91
C ASP A 73 -8.60 -22.74 -2.31
N ARG A 74 -8.68 -21.56 -2.94
CA ARG A 74 -9.31 -21.40 -4.28
C ARG A 74 -8.58 -22.23 -5.33
N THR A 75 -9.27 -22.68 -6.39
CA THR A 75 -8.59 -23.43 -7.44
C THR A 75 -7.62 -22.53 -8.24
N VAL A 76 -6.64 -23.14 -8.91
CA VAL A 76 -5.68 -22.40 -9.76
C VAL A 76 -6.43 -21.66 -10.89
N ALA A 77 -7.50 -22.25 -11.42
CA ALA A 77 -8.35 -21.63 -12.42
C ALA A 77 -9.10 -20.41 -11.87
N ASP A 78 -9.70 -20.51 -10.68
CA ASP A 78 -10.40 -19.39 -10.06
C ASP A 78 -9.45 -18.22 -9.76
N ILE A 79 -8.22 -18.52 -9.31
CA ILE A 79 -7.20 -17.51 -9.05
C ILE A 79 -6.80 -16.81 -10.36
N CYS A 80 -6.60 -17.55 -11.45
CA CYS A 80 -6.31 -17.00 -12.78
C CYS A 80 -7.35 -15.95 -13.18
N MET A 81 -8.63 -16.29 -13.09
CA MET A 81 -9.73 -15.38 -13.41
C MET A 81 -9.81 -14.21 -12.43
N SER A 82 -9.58 -14.45 -11.14
CA SER A 82 -9.63 -13.44 -10.07
C SER A 82 -8.55 -12.36 -10.22
N VAL A 83 -7.43 -12.66 -10.89
CA VAL A 83 -6.36 -11.69 -11.17
C VAL A 83 -6.50 -11.05 -12.56
N GLY A 84 -7.59 -11.29 -13.28
CA GLY A 84 -7.86 -10.67 -14.58
C GLY A 84 -7.14 -11.33 -15.76
N LEU A 85 -6.74 -12.60 -15.63
CA LEU A 85 -6.19 -13.41 -16.72
C LEU A 85 -7.25 -14.37 -17.26
N SER A 86 -7.27 -14.59 -18.58
CA SER A 86 -8.30 -15.38 -19.26
C SER A 86 -7.90 -16.82 -19.59
N SER A 87 -6.61 -17.16 -19.48
CA SER A 87 -6.08 -18.47 -19.87
C SER A 87 -5.22 -19.07 -18.76
N VAL A 88 -5.68 -20.20 -18.23
CA VAL A 88 -4.97 -20.96 -17.17
C VAL A 88 -3.62 -21.47 -17.68
N GLY A 89 -3.52 -21.86 -18.96
CA GLY A 89 -2.26 -22.31 -19.56
C GLY A 89 -1.23 -21.17 -19.62
N SER A 90 -1.62 -20.01 -20.18
CA SER A 90 -0.75 -18.84 -20.26
C SER A 90 -0.38 -18.30 -18.88
N PHE A 91 -1.31 -18.34 -17.93
CA PHE A 91 -1.06 -18.03 -16.53
C PHE A 91 -0.01 -18.95 -15.92
N THR A 92 -0.18 -20.27 -16.06
CA THR A 92 0.75 -21.26 -15.51
C THR A 92 2.16 -21.08 -16.04
N THR A 93 2.32 -20.87 -17.34
CA THR A 93 3.63 -20.60 -17.97
C THR A 93 4.25 -19.31 -17.45
N SER A 94 3.47 -18.22 -17.40
CA SER A 94 3.96 -16.92 -16.93
C SER A 94 4.32 -16.92 -15.45
N PHE A 95 3.51 -17.60 -14.63
CA PHE A 95 3.74 -17.78 -13.21
C PHE A 95 5.01 -18.58 -12.96
N THR A 96 5.18 -19.71 -13.66
CA THR A 96 6.37 -20.56 -13.54
C THR A 96 7.63 -19.81 -13.95
N ARG A 97 7.56 -18.99 -15.01
CA ARG A 97 8.67 -18.14 -15.43
C ARG A 97 9.04 -17.09 -14.37
N ALA A 98 8.05 -16.53 -13.67
CA ALA A 98 8.28 -15.49 -12.66
C ALA A 98 8.74 -16.05 -11.30
N PHE A 99 8.23 -17.21 -10.87
CA PHE A 99 8.44 -17.76 -9.53
C PHE A 99 9.28 -19.06 -9.50
N GLY A 100 9.65 -19.61 -10.65
CA GLY A 100 10.47 -20.83 -10.77
C GLY A 100 9.74 -22.14 -10.45
N LYS A 101 8.46 -22.10 -10.07
CA LYS A 101 7.63 -23.26 -9.75
C LYS A 101 6.22 -23.09 -10.34
N THR A 102 5.54 -24.19 -10.61
CA THR A 102 4.13 -24.16 -11.04
C THR A 102 3.24 -23.59 -9.91
N PRO A 103 2.05 -23.03 -10.21
CA PRO A 103 1.14 -22.52 -9.19
C PRO A 103 0.81 -23.53 -8.08
N THR A 104 0.59 -24.80 -8.44
CA THR A 104 0.33 -25.88 -7.48
C THR A 104 1.56 -26.19 -6.63
N ALA A 105 2.73 -26.41 -7.24
CA ALA A 105 3.96 -26.66 -6.48
C ALA A 105 4.39 -25.47 -5.61
N TYR A 106 4.04 -24.24 -6.04
CA TYR A 106 4.21 -23.04 -5.23
C TYR A 106 3.31 -23.08 -4.00
N ARG A 107 2.01 -23.39 -4.16
CA ARG A 107 1.07 -23.56 -3.03
C ARG A 107 1.55 -24.60 -2.03
N ASP A 108 1.97 -25.77 -2.51
CA ASP A 108 2.39 -26.89 -1.66
C ASP A 108 3.65 -26.59 -0.84
N SER A 109 4.40 -25.54 -1.19
CA SER A 109 5.56 -25.06 -0.42
C SER A 109 5.20 -24.19 0.79
N PHE A 110 3.93 -23.84 0.98
CA PHE A 110 3.43 -23.08 2.12
C PHE A 110 2.46 -23.92 2.95
N PRO A 111 2.31 -23.63 4.25
CA PRO A 111 1.27 -24.24 5.07
C PRO A 111 -0.11 -24.05 4.43
N PRO A 112 -1.03 -25.02 4.57
CA PRO A 112 -2.39 -24.90 4.08
C PRO A 112 -3.05 -23.61 4.57
N ALA A 113 -3.89 -22.99 3.73
CA ALA A 113 -4.51 -21.71 4.06
C ALA A 113 -5.31 -21.76 5.38
N ALA A 114 -5.92 -22.92 5.66
CA ALA A 114 -6.62 -23.22 6.92
C ALA A 114 -5.76 -23.07 8.19
N THR A 115 -4.43 -23.10 8.06
CA THR A 115 -3.49 -22.94 9.18
C THR A 115 -3.32 -21.47 9.59
N TYR A 116 -3.58 -20.53 8.68
CA TYR A 116 -3.50 -19.11 9.01
C TYR A 116 -4.70 -18.71 9.86
N ALA A 117 -4.45 -18.24 11.08
CA ALA A 117 -5.50 -17.69 11.93
C ALA A 117 -6.18 -16.50 11.21
N HIS A 118 -7.50 -16.57 11.04
CA HIS A 118 -8.28 -15.44 10.57
C HIS A 118 -8.31 -14.36 11.67
N VAL A 119 -7.40 -13.39 11.58
CA VAL A 119 -7.41 -12.22 12.47
C VAL A 119 -8.59 -11.34 12.07
N PRO A 120 -9.56 -11.09 12.97
CA PRO A 120 -10.69 -10.23 12.65
C PRO A 120 -10.23 -8.81 12.26
N ALA A 121 -10.95 -8.17 11.34
CA ALA A 121 -10.60 -6.84 10.85
C ALA A 121 -10.53 -5.79 11.98
N CYS A 122 -11.33 -5.94 13.05
CA CYS A 122 -11.26 -5.06 14.21
C CYS A 122 -9.89 -5.14 14.90
N VAL A 123 -9.34 -6.34 15.07
CA VAL A 123 -8.02 -6.56 15.67
C VAL A 123 -6.94 -5.94 14.79
N LEU A 124 -6.93 -6.23 13.49
CA LEU A 124 -5.95 -5.63 12.56
C LEU A 124 -5.99 -4.10 12.57
N ARG A 125 -7.17 -3.48 12.64
CA ARG A 125 -7.31 -2.01 12.71
C ARG A 125 -6.75 -1.42 13.99
N VAL A 126 -6.93 -2.09 15.13
CA VAL A 126 -6.35 -1.67 16.40
C VAL A 126 -4.82 -1.72 16.34
N TYR A 127 -4.25 -2.83 15.84
CA TYR A 127 -2.80 -3.01 15.78
C TYR A 127 -2.11 -2.20 14.67
N SER A 128 -2.79 -1.96 13.55
CA SER A 128 -2.25 -1.21 12.40
C SER A 128 -2.52 0.30 12.46
N ARG A 129 -3.09 0.82 13.56
CA ARG A 129 -3.44 2.24 13.69
C ARG A 129 -2.17 3.09 13.62
N PRO A 130 -2.02 4.02 12.66
CA PRO A 130 -0.88 4.92 12.64
C PRO A 130 -0.81 5.71 13.95
N GLY A 131 0.33 5.67 14.63
CA GLY A 131 0.56 6.43 15.85
C GLY A 131 0.44 7.95 15.62
N PRO A 132 0.19 8.75 16.67
CA PRO A 132 -0.09 10.20 16.57
C PRO A 132 1.08 11.08 16.09
N SER A 133 2.20 10.51 15.62
CA SER A 133 3.44 11.22 15.28
C SER A 133 3.48 11.83 13.87
N SER A 134 2.40 11.85 13.10
CA SER A 134 2.39 12.48 11.76
C SER A 134 1.95 13.94 11.76
N ARG A 135 1.76 14.58 12.93
CA ARG A 135 1.70 16.05 12.99
C ARG A 135 3.08 16.60 12.68
N VAL A 136 3.20 17.19 11.48
CA VAL A 136 4.25 18.13 11.09
C VAL A 136 4.65 18.98 12.31
N GLU A 137 5.90 18.83 12.76
CA GLU A 137 6.50 19.79 13.70
C GLU A 137 6.45 21.17 13.03
N ARG A 138 5.61 22.07 13.55
CA ARG A 138 5.76 23.49 13.21
C ARG A 138 7.08 23.95 13.84
N PRO A 139 7.91 24.71 13.13
CA PRO A 139 9.03 25.37 13.80
C PRO A 139 8.46 26.29 14.89
N GLU A 140 8.93 26.07 16.12
CA GLU A 140 8.61 26.87 17.30
C GLU A 140 8.91 28.36 17.03
N PRO A 141 7.99 29.30 17.32
CA PRO A 141 8.29 30.70 17.24
C PRO A 141 9.30 31.07 18.34
N SER A 142 10.47 31.57 17.90
CA SER A 142 11.54 32.11 18.72
C SER A 142 11.01 33.02 19.84
N ALA A 143 11.27 32.62 21.09
CA ALA A 143 10.93 33.40 22.28
C ALA A 143 11.82 34.65 22.39
N ALA A 144 11.21 35.83 22.30
CA ALA A 144 11.78 37.07 22.82
C ALA A 144 11.41 37.24 24.32
N PRO A 145 12.23 37.94 25.13
CA PRO A 145 12.30 37.73 26.57
C PRO A 145 11.24 38.49 27.38
N ALA A 146 11.04 37.98 28.59
CA ALA A 146 10.08 38.40 29.60
C ALA A 146 10.24 39.86 30.10
N GLU A 147 9.11 40.55 30.26
CA GLU A 147 8.96 41.63 31.23
C GLU A 147 7.91 41.23 32.29
N GLN A 148 8.28 41.47 33.55
CA GLN A 148 7.57 41.11 34.77
C GLN A 148 6.53 42.16 35.17
N LEU A 149 5.44 41.74 35.83
CA LEU A 149 4.79 42.56 36.87
C LEU A 149 4.08 41.66 37.92
N PRO A 150 4.01 42.06 39.21
CA PRO A 150 3.86 41.14 40.33
C PRO A 150 2.42 40.96 40.86
N LYS A 151 2.33 39.91 41.69
CA LYS A 151 1.20 39.35 42.43
C LYS A 151 0.53 40.36 43.37
N THR A 152 -0.81 40.27 43.49
CA THR A 152 -1.54 40.67 44.70
C THR A 152 -2.50 39.56 45.15
N ALA A 153 -2.38 39.21 46.43
CA ALA A 153 -3.18 38.24 47.15
C ALA A 153 -4.35 38.90 47.88
N HIS A 154 -5.49 38.21 47.99
CA HIS A 154 -6.37 38.32 49.17
C HIS A 154 -7.36 37.16 49.27
N GLY A 155 -7.59 36.68 50.50
CA GLY A 155 -8.61 35.65 50.78
C GLY A 155 -8.41 34.92 52.10
N LYS A 156 -8.60 35.62 53.22
CA LYS A 156 -8.46 35.15 54.62
C LYS A 156 -9.47 34.06 55.03
N LYS A 157 -9.03 33.23 55.99
CA LYS A 157 -9.68 32.68 57.21
C LYS A 157 -11.02 31.93 57.04
N THR A 158 -11.22 30.76 57.65
CA THR A 158 -11.52 30.54 59.09
C THR A 158 -11.25 29.07 59.48
N ALA A 159 -10.46 28.80 60.52
CA ALA A 159 -10.83 28.58 61.94
C ALA A 159 -11.31 27.14 62.27
N ALA A 160 -10.61 26.57 63.26
CA ALA A 160 -10.60 25.22 63.85
C ALA A 160 -11.86 24.92 64.75
N PRO A 161 -11.92 23.90 65.65
CA PRO A 161 -10.93 22.88 66.05
C PRO A 161 -11.43 21.43 66.38
N ALA A 162 -10.42 20.55 66.58
CA ALA A 162 -10.25 19.40 67.50
C ALA A 162 -11.43 18.42 67.80
N ARG A 163 -11.31 17.11 67.49
CA ARG A 163 -10.68 15.97 68.22
C ARG A 163 -11.44 15.55 69.51
N PRO A 164 -11.37 14.29 69.98
CA PRO A 164 -10.16 13.45 70.18
C PRO A 164 -9.86 12.41 69.10
#